data_AF-A0A9D2HZB3-F1
#
_entry.id   AF-A0A9D2HZB3-F1
#
_cell.length_a   1.000
_cell.length_b   1.000
_cell.length_c   1.000
_cell.angle_alpha   90.00
_cell.angle_beta   90.00
_cell.angle_gamma   90.00
#
_symmetry.space_group_name_H-M   'P 1'
#
loop_
_entity.id
_entity.type
_entity.pdbx_description
1 polymer ?
#
loop_
_entity_poly.entity_id
_entity_poly.type
_entity_poly.pdbx_seq_one_letter_code
_entity_poly.pdbx_strand_id
1 'polypeptide(L)'
;MPYLEGLIQEGDRISFDVIISDSGMYHLNFLSHGLGGEKINRVLVDHQIVAEITASEDNFSDSYAHYIYLEAGKHQITLEKFWGYIAIKGLEVIQTELIESTYYETVNSQLVNPNATSEAKRLMQFLADSYGKVVLSGQTANDGMMSKEFLAIARETGGKQPALLSLDFIDESASRRSRLTNRPDIIKHAKAFHEAGGIVTMMWHWNAPEPYLYDTTDHPWWSGFYTEHTTIDLEAIMNGDDPAGYDLLIKEMDEVADQLKLLQEAGIPILWRPLHEASGGWFWWGDSGPEPFIKLWQLMYDRYVNHHGLNHLIWVWNGQAKDWYPGDEYVDMIGEDIYPGKQVYTSQSDRFAQAMAYTEANKLIVLSENGCLPDPDLLNRDQVWWGYFTTWDREFVIDEQGEYSETYTDKAMLRKVYNHDLVLTLDELPDLSTYPME
;
A
#
# COMPACT_ATOMS: atom_id res chain seq x y z
N MET A 1 17.69 35.40 -6.29
CA MET A 1 16.27 35.62 -6.67
C MET A 1 15.48 35.83 -5.39
N PRO A 2 14.48 36.73 -5.38
CA PRO A 2 13.54 36.81 -4.27
C PRO A 2 12.81 35.46 -4.13
N TYR A 3 12.37 35.14 -2.92
CA TYR A 3 11.58 33.95 -2.61
C TYR A 3 10.43 34.35 -1.67
N LEU A 4 9.40 33.52 -1.60
CA LEU A 4 8.33 33.61 -0.60
C LEU A 4 8.58 32.61 0.52
N GLU A 5 8.32 32.99 1.77
CA GLU A 5 8.25 32.07 2.92
C GLU A 5 6.80 32.02 3.40
N GLY A 6 6.32 30.85 3.79
CA GLY A 6 4.94 30.73 4.27
C GLY A 6 4.52 29.32 4.65
N LEU A 7 3.21 29.09 4.56
CA LEU A 7 2.52 27.89 5.04
C LEU A 7 2.71 27.68 6.55
N ILE A 8 2.41 28.70 7.36
CA ILE A 8 2.61 28.68 8.81
C ILE A 8 1.29 28.33 9.52
N GLN A 9 0.19 28.97 9.12
CA GLN A 9 -1.13 28.78 9.71
C GLN A 9 -1.95 27.79 8.91
N GLU A 10 -2.88 27.10 9.57
CA GLU A 10 -3.86 26.25 8.88
C GLU A 10 -4.64 27.06 7.84
N GLY A 11 -4.74 26.49 6.64
CA GLY A 11 -5.37 27.15 5.49
C GLY A 11 -4.47 28.12 4.71
N ASP A 12 -3.21 28.32 5.13
CA ASP A 12 -2.24 29.06 4.32
C ASP A 12 -2.00 28.34 2.98
N ARG A 13 -1.90 29.13 1.91
CA ARG A 13 -1.73 28.65 0.53
C ARG A 13 -0.81 29.55 -0.27
N ILE A 14 -0.04 28.95 -1.19
CA ILE A 14 0.74 29.65 -2.21
C ILE A 14 0.24 29.19 -3.57
N SER A 15 -0.35 30.09 -4.36
CA SER A 15 -1.00 29.75 -5.63
C SER A 15 -0.32 30.39 -6.83
N PHE A 16 -0.26 29.64 -7.92
CA PHE A 16 0.24 30.03 -9.23
C PHE A 16 -0.88 29.87 -10.24
N ASP A 17 -1.26 30.95 -10.93
CA ASP A 17 -2.16 30.87 -12.07
C ASP A 17 -1.33 30.59 -13.33
N VAL A 18 -1.58 29.44 -13.96
CA VAL A 18 -0.84 28.98 -15.15
C VAL A 18 -1.77 28.84 -16.35
N ILE A 19 -1.20 28.97 -17.55
CA ILE A 19 -1.90 28.69 -18.81
C ILE A 19 -1.21 27.50 -19.46
N ILE A 20 -1.93 26.40 -19.58
CA ILE A 20 -1.48 25.17 -20.23
C ILE A 20 -1.92 25.23 -21.70
N SER A 21 -0.96 25.02 -22.61
CA SER A 21 -1.21 25.17 -24.05
C SER A 21 -1.88 23.93 -24.66
N ASP A 22 -1.46 22.75 -24.23
CA ASP A 22 -1.90 21.46 -24.75
C ASP A 22 -2.29 20.55 -23.58
N SER A 23 -3.38 19.80 -23.68
CA SER A 23 -3.72 18.83 -22.63
C SER A 23 -2.69 17.70 -22.63
N GLY A 24 -2.21 17.28 -21.47
CA GLY A 24 -1.21 16.22 -21.37
C GLY A 24 -0.66 16.02 -19.96
N MET A 25 0.43 15.25 -19.87
CA MET A 25 1.15 15.00 -18.63
C MET A 25 2.19 16.09 -18.36
N TYR A 26 2.31 16.47 -17.08
CA TYR A 26 3.27 17.46 -16.62
C TYR A 26 3.95 17.04 -15.32
N HIS A 27 5.23 17.36 -15.18
CA HIS A 27 5.87 17.48 -13.87
C HIS A 27 5.69 18.90 -13.36
N LEU A 28 5.30 19.04 -12.09
CA LEU A 28 5.26 20.32 -11.39
C LEU A 28 6.49 20.39 -10.49
N ASN A 29 7.47 21.21 -10.86
CA ASN A 29 8.70 21.38 -10.11
C ASN A 29 8.65 22.67 -9.28
N PHE A 30 8.67 22.53 -7.97
CA PHE A 30 8.78 23.65 -7.06
C PHE A 30 10.24 23.79 -6.62
N LEU A 31 10.86 24.92 -6.97
CA LEU A 31 12.18 25.26 -6.43
C LEU A 31 11.99 25.72 -4.98
N SER A 32 12.18 24.80 -4.05
CA SER A 32 11.69 24.91 -2.68
C SER A 32 12.76 24.56 -1.64
N HIS A 33 12.53 24.95 -0.39
CA HIS A 33 13.41 24.70 0.74
C HIS A 33 12.58 24.58 2.03
N GLY A 34 12.80 23.52 2.80
CA GLY A 34 12.17 23.30 4.10
C GLY A 34 12.79 24.19 5.18
N LEU A 35 11.96 24.95 5.88
CA LEU A 35 12.42 25.82 6.97
C LEU A 35 12.41 25.04 8.29
N GLY A 36 13.59 24.90 8.89
CA GLY A 36 13.75 24.16 10.16
C GLY A 36 13.59 22.65 9.98
N GLY A 37 14.25 22.09 8.97
CA GLY A 37 14.22 20.67 8.64
C GLY A 37 13.36 20.37 7.41
N GLU A 38 13.36 19.11 6.98
CA GLU A 38 12.55 18.62 5.87
C GLU A 38 11.06 18.93 6.11
N LYS A 39 10.33 19.29 5.05
CA LYS A 39 8.90 19.62 5.12
C LYS A 39 8.13 19.02 3.95
N ILE A 40 6.96 18.46 4.27
CA ILE A 40 6.01 17.92 3.28
C ILE A 40 4.80 18.84 3.18
N ASN A 41 4.42 19.20 1.95
CA ASN A 41 3.24 20.04 1.68
C ASN A 41 2.44 19.51 0.49
N ARG A 42 1.13 19.78 0.48
CA ARG A 42 0.20 19.24 -0.53
C ARG A 42 0.17 20.12 -1.76
N VAL A 43 0.18 19.49 -2.93
CA VAL A 43 -0.03 20.14 -4.23
C VAL A 43 -1.46 19.93 -4.67
N LEU A 44 -2.14 21.03 -5.00
CA LEU A 44 -3.49 21.03 -5.52
C LEU A 44 -3.50 21.60 -6.94
N VAL A 45 -4.29 20.99 -7.83
CA VAL A 45 -4.68 21.56 -9.13
C VAL A 45 -6.18 21.82 -9.06
N ASP A 46 -6.58 23.08 -9.26
CA ASP A 46 -7.99 23.50 -9.23
C ASP A 46 -8.76 23.00 -8.00
N HIS A 47 -8.11 23.08 -6.84
CA HIS A 47 -8.59 22.66 -5.52
C HIS A 47 -8.61 21.15 -5.25
N GLN A 48 -8.21 20.32 -6.20
CA GLN A 48 -8.04 18.88 -6.01
C GLN A 48 -6.60 18.56 -5.63
N ILE A 49 -6.39 17.82 -4.53
CA ILE A 49 -5.05 17.34 -4.15
C ILE A 49 -4.59 16.32 -5.20
N VAL A 50 -3.38 16.52 -5.75
CA VAL A 50 -2.81 15.66 -6.80
C VAL A 50 -1.49 15.01 -6.40
N ALA A 51 -0.78 15.57 -5.41
CA ALA A 51 0.51 15.06 -4.94
C ALA A 51 0.87 15.69 -3.58
N GLU A 52 1.93 15.16 -2.97
CA GLU A 52 2.66 15.82 -1.89
C GLU A 52 4.11 16.02 -2.33
N ILE A 53 4.71 17.15 -1.95
CA ILE A 53 6.12 17.43 -2.25
C ILE A 53 6.93 17.53 -0.97
N THR A 54 8.15 17.00 -1.03
CA THR A 54 9.14 17.09 0.04
C THR A 54 10.17 18.17 -0.29
N ALA A 55 10.29 19.15 0.60
CA ALA A 55 11.27 20.23 0.53
C ALA A 55 12.46 19.93 1.45
N SER A 56 13.67 19.88 0.89
CA SER A 56 14.90 19.58 1.61
C SER A 56 15.28 20.68 2.61
N GLU A 57 15.88 20.29 3.73
CA GLU A 57 16.39 21.19 4.76
C GLU A 57 17.70 21.89 4.40
N ASP A 58 18.44 21.42 3.38
CA ASP A 58 19.81 21.88 3.15
C ASP A 58 19.85 23.24 2.46
N ASN A 59 19.19 23.32 1.30
CA ASN A 59 19.17 24.48 0.43
C ASN A 59 17.93 24.43 -0.46
N PHE A 60 17.74 25.46 -1.29
CA PHE A 60 16.76 25.39 -2.38
C PHE A 60 17.12 24.26 -3.35
N SER A 61 16.19 23.32 -3.51
CA SER A 61 16.28 22.18 -4.41
C SER A 61 14.97 22.00 -5.19
N ASP A 62 15.00 21.12 -6.18
CA ASP A 62 13.80 20.71 -6.88
C ASP A 62 12.93 19.82 -5.97
N SER A 63 11.62 20.05 -6.02
CA SER A 63 10.60 19.28 -5.31
C SER A 63 9.45 19.04 -6.28
N TYR A 64 9.27 17.79 -6.68
CA TYR A 64 8.41 17.43 -7.82
C TYR A 64 7.09 16.82 -7.38
N ALA A 65 6.02 17.22 -8.06
CA ALA A 65 4.85 16.38 -8.26
C ALA A 65 4.93 15.77 -9.67
N HIS A 66 4.94 14.44 -9.76
CA HIS A 66 5.20 13.71 -10.99
C HIS A 66 3.92 13.31 -11.73
N TYR A 67 3.96 13.39 -13.07
CA TYR A 67 2.91 12.89 -13.97
C TYR A 67 1.50 13.41 -13.64
N ILE A 68 1.35 14.73 -13.54
CA ILE A 68 0.07 15.39 -13.28
C ILE A 68 -0.61 15.71 -14.62
N TYR A 69 -1.79 15.14 -14.86
CA TYR A 69 -2.60 15.50 -16.03
C TYR A 69 -3.13 16.93 -15.89
N LEU A 70 -2.92 17.76 -16.91
CA LEU A 70 -3.52 19.07 -17.02
C LEU A 70 -4.24 19.20 -18.36
N GLU A 71 -5.40 19.85 -18.36
CA GLU A 71 -6.10 20.21 -19.60
C GLU A 71 -5.50 21.49 -20.22
N ALA A 72 -5.69 21.68 -21.52
CA ALA A 72 -5.39 22.97 -22.14
C ALA A 72 -6.33 24.04 -21.57
N GLY A 73 -5.79 25.11 -21.00
CA GLY A 73 -6.60 26.12 -20.35
C GLY A 73 -5.89 26.82 -19.20
N LYS A 74 -6.71 27.51 -18.38
CA LYS A 74 -6.25 28.18 -17.16
C LYS A 74 -6.42 27.24 -16.00
N HIS A 75 -5.36 27.06 -15.23
CA HIS A 75 -5.36 26.25 -14.02
C HIS A 75 -4.74 27.02 -12.87
N GLN A 76 -5.18 26.72 -11.67
CA GLN A 76 -4.54 27.20 -10.44
C GLN A 76 -3.80 26.05 -9.78
N ILE A 77 -2.46 26.17 -9.72
CA ILE A 77 -1.60 25.23 -9.01
C ILE A 77 -1.29 25.82 -7.65
N THR A 78 -1.61 25.09 -6.58
CA THR A 78 -1.52 25.59 -5.21
C THR A 78 -0.70 24.66 -4.34
N LEU A 79 0.22 25.21 -3.55
CA LEU A 79 0.76 24.54 -2.38
C LEU A 79 -0.08 24.91 -1.17
N GLU A 80 -0.64 23.89 -0.54
CA GLU A 80 -1.39 24.00 0.71
C GLU A 80 -0.56 23.45 1.86
N LYS A 81 -0.68 24.11 3.02
CA LYS A 81 -0.04 23.66 4.25
C LYS A 81 -0.45 22.21 4.56
N PHE A 82 0.55 21.34 4.68
CA PHE A 82 0.43 20.10 5.42
C PHE A 82 1.30 20.18 6.67
N TRP A 83 2.62 19.94 6.54
CA TRP A 83 3.56 20.24 7.62
C TRP A 83 3.86 21.74 7.69
N GLY A 84 3.82 22.43 6.55
CA GLY A 84 4.03 23.87 6.44
C GLY A 84 5.49 24.28 6.29
N TYR A 85 5.80 25.51 6.70
CA TYR A 85 7.16 26.06 6.87
C TYR A 85 8.07 25.89 5.66
N ILE A 86 7.68 26.45 4.52
CA ILE A 86 8.42 26.32 3.26
C ILE A 86 8.86 27.68 2.72
N ALA A 87 10.02 27.71 2.05
CA ALA A 87 10.46 28.81 1.21
C ALA A 87 10.43 28.39 -0.27
N ILE A 88 9.94 29.27 -1.15
CA ILE A 88 9.69 28.96 -2.57
C ILE A 88 10.19 30.08 -3.48
N LYS A 89 10.99 29.72 -4.49
CA LYS A 89 11.47 30.65 -5.52
C LYS A 89 10.56 30.69 -6.75
N GLY A 90 9.89 29.60 -7.07
CA GLY A 90 9.00 29.52 -8.22
C GLY A 90 8.50 28.11 -8.49
N LEU A 91 7.64 28.03 -9.49
CA LEU A 91 7.10 26.80 -10.05
C LEU A 91 7.50 26.73 -11.53
N GLU A 92 8.06 25.59 -11.93
CA GLU A 92 8.26 25.22 -13.33
C GLU A 92 7.26 24.11 -13.69
N VAL A 93 6.53 24.31 -14.79
CA VAL A 93 5.55 23.34 -15.31
C VAL A 93 6.16 22.72 -16.56
N ILE A 94 6.54 21.45 -16.45
CA ILE A 94 7.37 20.75 -17.43
C ILE A 94 6.51 19.69 -18.10
N GLN A 95 6.25 19.82 -19.40
CA GLN A 95 5.54 18.79 -20.14
C GLN A 95 6.37 17.50 -20.17
N THR A 96 5.72 16.37 -19.95
CA THR A 96 6.35 15.06 -19.98
C THR A 96 5.49 14.08 -20.76
N GLU A 97 6.08 12.97 -21.19
CA GLU A 97 5.35 11.87 -21.79
C GLU A 97 4.67 11.03 -20.71
N LEU A 98 3.77 10.13 -21.12
CA LEU A 98 3.20 9.12 -20.22
C LEU A 98 4.29 8.15 -19.75
N ILE A 99 4.01 7.42 -18.67
CA ILE A 99 4.87 6.33 -18.22
C ILE A 99 5.04 5.32 -19.36
N GLU A 100 6.29 4.95 -19.66
CA GLU A 100 6.60 4.07 -20.79
C GLU A 100 6.01 2.67 -20.59
N SER A 101 5.42 2.09 -21.64
CA SER A 101 4.86 0.73 -21.58
C SER A 101 5.90 -0.34 -21.24
N THR A 102 7.16 -0.06 -21.55
CA THR A 102 8.33 -0.89 -21.27
C THR A 102 8.47 -1.22 -19.78
N TYR A 103 8.05 -0.33 -18.88
CA TYR A 103 8.04 -0.59 -17.44
C TYR A 103 7.19 -1.83 -17.12
N TYR A 104 5.95 -1.86 -17.65
CA TYR A 104 5.01 -2.94 -17.45
C TYR A 104 5.43 -4.24 -18.15
N GLU A 105 5.93 -4.13 -19.40
CA GLU A 105 6.33 -5.28 -20.23
C GLU A 105 7.56 -6.03 -19.72
N THR A 106 8.36 -5.41 -18.85
CA THR A 106 9.63 -5.96 -18.35
C THR A 106 9.61 -6.36 -16.88
N VAL A 107 8.44 -6.29 -16.23
CA VAL A 107 8.28 -6.80 -14.86
C VAL A 107 8.64 -8.28 -14.83
N ASN A 108 9.52 -8.63 -13.88
CA ASN A 108 9.99 -10.00 -13.73
C ASN A 108 8.95 -10.85 -13.01
N SER A 109 8.44 -11.89 -13.68
CA SER A 109 7.54 -12.88 -13.07
C SER A 109 8.27 -13.94 -12.22
N GLN A 110 9.62 -13.95 -12.23
CA GLN A 110 10.40 -14.84 -11.38
C GLN A 110 10.42 -14.35 -9.94
N LEU A 111 9.86 -15.18 -9.05
CA LEU A 111 9.88 -14.94 -7.62
C LEU A 111 11.30 -15.00 -7.04
N VAL A 112 11.56 -14.17 -6.02
CA VAL A 112 12.85 -14.08 -5.33
C VAL A 112 13.21 -15.38 -4.62
N ASN A 113 12.22 -16.16 -4.20
CA ASN A 113 12.44 -17.50 -3.66
C ASN A 113 12.60 -18.52 -4.80
N PRO A 114 13.81 -19.08 -5.03
CA PRO A 114 14.03 -20.05 -6.11
C PRO A 114 13.23 -21.35 -5.94
N ASN A 115 12.86 -21.68 -4.70
CA ASN A 115 12.08 -22.86 -4.35
C ASN A 115 10.57 -22.61 -4.37
N ALA A 116 10.11 -21.46 -4.87
CA ALA A 116 8.69 -21.11 -4.87
C ALA A 116 7.82 -22.21 -5.51
N THR A 117 6.64 -22.47 -4.92
CA THR A 117 5.73 -23.52 -5.39
C THR A 117 5.18 -23.20 -6.78
N SER A 118 4.61 -24.21 -7.45
CA SER A 118 3.96 -24.03 -8.75
C SER A 118 2.84 -23.00 -8.69
N GLU A 119 2.08 -22.99 -7.60
CA GLU A 119 0.90 -22.13 -7.45
C GLU A 119 1.32 -20.67 -7.27
N ALA A 120 2.39 -20.41 -6.50
CA ALA A 120 2.94 -19.07 -6.35
C ALA A 120 3.52 -18.55 -7.67
N LYS A 121 4.25 -19.41 -8.41
CA LYS A 121 4.78 -19.06 -9.74
C LYS A 121 3.68 -18.74 -10.75
N ARG A 122 2.60 -19.53 -10.78
CA ARG A 122 1.44 -19.27 -11.65
C ARG A 122 0.72 -17.98 -11.29
N LEU A 123 0.53 -17.71 -10.00
CA LEU A 123 -0.06 -16.46 -9.55
C LEU A 123 0.81 -15.27 -9.98
N MET A 124 2.12 -15.30 -9.75
CA MET A 124 3.02 -14.22 -10.15
C MET A 124 3.06 -14.03 -11.68
N GLN A 125 3.05 -15.13 -12.45
CA GLN A 125 2.97 -15.05 -13.91
C GLN A 125 1.68 -14.38 -14.37
N PHE A 126 0.52 -14.75 -13.80
CA PHE A 126 -0.75 -14.11 -14.12
C PHE A 126 -0.75 -12.62 -13.78
N LEU A 127 -0.19 -12.25 -12.63
CA LEU A 127 -0.09 -10.84 -12.22
C LEU A 127 0.79 -10.04 -13.18
N ALA A 128 1.95 -10.58 -13.57
CA ALA A 128 2.84 -9.97 -14.56
C ALA A 128 2.17 -9.86 -15.95
N ASP A 129 1.50 -10.92 -16.41
CA ASP A 129 0.81 -10.93 -17.70
C ASP A 129 -0.38 -9.95 -17.76
N SER A 130 -0.99 -9.67 -16.61
CA SER A 130 -2.09 -8.71 -16.46
C SER A 130 -1.60 -7.27 -16.32
N TYR A 131 -0.34 -7.08 -15.92
CA TYR A 131 0.22 -5.77 -15.62
C TYR A 131 0.27 -4.87 -16.86
N GLY A 132 -0.12 -3.61 -16.71
CA GLY A 132 -0.24 -2.67 -17.83
C GLY A 132 -1.51 -2.83 -18.68
N LYS A 133 -2.42 -3.75 -18.36
CA LYS A 133 -3.62 -4.06 -19.17
C LYS A 133 -4.92 -3.93 -18.39
N VAL A 134 -4.93 -4.43 -17.16
CA VAL A 134 -6.09 -4.47 -16.25
C VAL A 134 -5.63 -4.26 -14.82
N VAL A 135 -6.57 -3.89 -13.96
CA VAL A 135 -6.38 -3.76 -12.51
C VAL A 135 -7.26 -4.78 -11.82
N LEU A 136 -6.73 -5.57 -10.90
CA LEU A 136 -7.55 -6.53 -10.17
C LEU A 136 -8.24 -5.83 -8.98
N SER A 137 -9.53 -6.11 -8.80
CA SER A 137 -10.30 -5.58 -7.67
C SER A 137 -10.03 -6.34 -6.39
N GLY A 138 -9.96 -5.65 -5.26
CA GLY A 138 -9.70 -6.28 -3.96
C GLY A 138 -10.35 -5.57 -2.80
N GLN A 139 -10.57 -6.32 -1.72
CA GLN A 139 -11.22 -5.83 -0.51
C GLN A 139 -10.60 -6.44 0.74
N THR A 140 -10.32 -5.60 1.75
CA THR A 140 -9.96 -6.05 3.09
C THR A 140 -11.21 -6.48 3.86
N ALA A 141 -11.22 -7.70 4.39
CA ALA A 141 -12.35 -8.27 5.12
C ALA A 141 -11.97 -9.55 5.89
N ASN A 142 -11.69 -9.46 7.19
CA ASN A 142 -11.31 -10.64 8.00
C ASN A 142 -12.39 -11.71 8.15
N ASP A 143 -13.67 -11.37 7.91
CA ASP A 143 -14.79 -12.32 7.88
C ASP A 143 -14.98 -12.98 6.48
N GLY A 144 -14.06 -12.73 5.55
CA GLY A 144 -14.04 -13.28 4.19
C GLY A 144 -15.23 -12.86 3.33
N MET A 145 -15.63 -13.72 2.39
CA MET A 145 -16.69 -13.43 1.40
C MET A 145 -18.07 -13.10 1.99
N MET A 146 -18.30 -13.41 3.26
CA MET A 146 -19.55 -13.16 3.97
C MET A 146 -19.51 -11.88 4.81
N SER A 147 -18.41 -11.12 4.73
CA SER A 147 -18.30 -9.83 5.40
C SER A 147 -19.33 -8.84 4.87
N LYS A 148 -19.60 -7.81 5.66
CA LYS A 148 -20.55 -6.75 5.28
C LYS A 148 -20.07 -6.00 4.03
N GLU A 149 -18.76 -5.81 3.89
CA GLU A 149 -18.10 -5.17 2.74
C GLU A 149 -18.40 -5.94 1.45
N PHE A 150 -18.10 -7.25 1.42
CA PHE A 150 -18.38 -8.10 0.25
C PHE A 150 -19.87 -8.12 -0.11
N LEU A 151 -20.75 -8.21 0.88
CA LEU A 151 -22.19 -8.22 0.67
C LEU A 151 -22.74 -6.88 0.19
N ALA A 152 -22.18 -5.75 0.67
CA ALA A 152 -22.53 -4.41 0.21
C ALA A 152 -22.08 -4.18 -1.25
N ILE A 153 -20.84 -4.55 -1.57
CA ILE A 153 -20.30 -4.47 -2.94
C ILE A 153 -21.16 -5.30 -3.89
N ALA A 154 -21.43 -6.57 -3.58
CA ALA A 154 -22.26 -7.42 -4.43
C ALA A 154 -23.67 -6.86 -4.63
N ARG A 155 -24.30 -6.35 -3.56
CA ARG A 155 -25.65 -5.74 -3.65
C ARG A 155 -25.66 -4.52 -4.56
N GLU A 156 -24.68 -3.64 -4.45
CA GLU A 156 -24.66 -2.37 -5.17
C GLU A 156 -24.19 -2.49 -6.62
N THR A 157 -23.38 -3.51 -6.92
CA THR A 157 -22.78 -3.73 -8.26
C THR A 157 -23.58 -4.69 -9.13
N GLY A 158 -24.65 -5.31 -8.60
CA GLY A 158 -25.43 -6.31 -9.32
C GLY A 158 -24.85 -7.72 -9.28
N GLY A 159 -24.02 -8.02 -8.27
CA GLY A 159 -23.50 -9.36 -7.99
C GLY A 159 -22.00 -9.53 -8.20
N LYS A 160 -21.28 -8.48 -8.61
CA LYS A 160 -19.82 -8.54 -8.76
C LYS A 160 -19.15 -8.69 -7.40
N GLN A 161 -18.06 -9.47 -7.36
CA GLN A 161 -17.25 -9.69 -6.16
C GLN A 161 -15.79 -9.31 -6.42
N PRO A 162 -15.06 -8.79 -5.43
CA PRO A 162 -13.62 -8.53 -5.54
C PRO A 162 -12.84 -9.78 -5.98
N ALA A 163 -11.86 -9.61 -6.87
CA ALA A 163 -10.95 -10.66 -7.29
C ALA A 163 -9.94 -11.07 -6.19
N LEU A 164 -9.60 -10.13 -5.29
CA LEU A 164 -8.72 -10.33 -4.15
C LEU A 164 -9.48 -10.19 -2.82
N LEU A 165 -9.10 -11.05 -1.86
CA LEU A 165 -9.47 -10.92 -0.45
C LEU A 165 -8.19 -10.62 0.35
N SER A 166 -8.22 -9.51 1.07
CA SER A 166 -7.17 -9.12 2.01
C SER A 166 -7.56 -9.49 3.44
N LEU A 167 -6.70 -10.25 4.11
CA LEU A 167 -6.87 -10.78 5.46
C LEU A 167 -5.71 -10.35 6.37
N ASP A 168 -5.93 -10.35 7.67
CA ASP A 168 -4.95 -9.86 8.64
C ASP A 168 -4.69 -10.87 9.76
N PHE A 169 -3.41 -11.16 9.97
CA PHE A 169 -2.87 -11.96 11.07
C PHE A 169 -2.84 -11.24 12.42
N ILE A 170 -3.38 -10.03 12.53
CA ILE A 170 -3.43 -9.22 13.76
C ILE A 170 -3.68 -10.07 15.00
N ASP A 171 -4.78 -10.83 14.99
CA ASP A 171 -5.24 -11.64 16.11
C ASP A 171 -4.47 -12.96 16.29
N GLU A 172 -3.43 -13.24 15.49
CA GLU A 172 -2.45 -14.31 15.68
C GLU A 172 -1.22 -13.88 16.49
N SER A 173 -1.04 -12.57 16.74
CA SER A 173 -0.04 -12.08 17.71
C SER A 173 -0.32 -12.68 19.09
N ALA A 174 0.67 -13.22 19.80
CA ALA A 174 0.46 -13.96 21.05
C ALA A 174 -0.13 -13.06 22.15
N SER A 175 0.29 -11.79 22.16
CA SER A 175 -0.24 -10.73 23.03
C SER A 175 -1.75 -10.53 22.88
N ARG A 176 -2.31 -10.76 21.69
CA ARG A 176 -3.76 -10.68 21.43
C ARG A 176 -4.47 -12.01 21.64
N ARG A 177 -3.89 -13.10 21.14
CA ARG A 177 -4.47 -14.45 21.29
C ARG A 177 -4.76 -14.84 22.72
N SER A 178 -3.91 -14.43 23.65
CA SER A 178 -4.08 -14.71 25.08
C SER A 178 -5.26 -13.96 25.72
N ARG A 179 -5.77 -12.90 25.08
CA ARG A 179 -6.78 -11.98 25.60
C ARG A 179 -8.14 -12.09 24.88
N LEU A 180 -8.14 -12.50 23.61
CA LEU A 180 -9.35 -12.65 22.82
C LEU A 180 -10.07 -13.98 23.07
N THR A 181 -11.39 -13.92 23.23
CA THR A 181 -12.24 -15.11 23.39
C THR A 181 -12.79 -15.65 22.07
N ASN A 182 -12.93 -14.79 21.06
CA ASN A 182 -13.36 -15.11 19.71
C ASN A 182 -12.47 -14.37 18.72
N ARG A 183 -12.13 -15.03 17.62
CA ARG A 183 -11.29 -14.50 16.53
C ARG A 183 -11.83 -15.03 15.19
N PRO A 184 -11.83 -14.24 14.11
CA PRO A 184 -12.10 -14.76 12.77
C PRO A 184 -11.14 -15.91 12.42
N ASP A 185 -11.64 -16.93 11.73
CA ASP A 185 -10.79 -18.03 11.25
C ASP A 185 -10.24 -17.67 9.87
N ILE A 186 -9.21 -16.82 9.86
CA ILE A 186 -8.63 -16.27 8.62
C ILE A 186 -8.10 -17.37 7.69
N ILE A 187 -7.63 -18.50 8.23
CA ILE A 187 -7.16 -19.65 7.44
C ILE A 187 -8.34 -20.31 6.71
N LYS A 188 -9.47 -20.49 7.39
CA LYS A 188 -10.70 -20.98 6.76
C LYS A 188 -11.21 -20.01 5.70
N HIS A 189 -11.19 -18.71 5.96
CA HIS A 189 -11.64 -17.70 5.00
C HIS A 189 -10.75 -17.66 3.75
N ALA A 190 -9.43 -17.74 3.92
CA ALA A 190 -8.48 -17.86 2.81
C ALA A 190 -8.71 -19.11 1.96
N LYS A 191 -8.91 -20.27 2.60
CA LYS A 191 -9.23 -21.53 1.92
C LYS A 191 -10.52 -21.43 1.12
N ALA A 192 -11.58 -20.88 1.70
CA ALA A 192 -12.86 -20.71 1.03
C ALA A 192 -12.77 -19.74 -0.17
N PHE A 193 -12.03 -18.64 -0.02
CA PHE A 193 -11.86 -17.67 -1.11
C PHE A 193 -11.04 -18.24 -2.27
N HIS A 194 -9.97 -18.97 -1.95
CA HIS A 194 -9.17 -19.65 -2.96
C HIS A 194 -9.97 -20.75 -3.68
N GLU A 195 -10.80 -21.53 -2.96
CA GLU A 195 -11.70 -22.52 -3.57
C GLU A 195 -12.71 -21.87 -4.54
N ALA A 196 -13.11 -20.63 -4.27
CA ALA A 196 -13.95 -19.83 -5.17
C ALA A 196 -13.18 -19.26 -6.39
N GLY A 197 -11.88 -19.55 -6.53
CA GLY A 197 -11.01 -19.06 -7.61
C GLY A 197 -10.32 -17.72 -7.32
N GLY A 198 -10.49 -17.18 -6.12
CA GLY A 198 -9.96 -15.88 -5.72
C GLY A 198 -8.49 -15.89 -5.30
N ILE A 199 -7.90 -14.70 -5.30
CA ILE A 199 -6.52 -14.46 -4.87
C ILE A 199 -6.51 -13.95 -3.42
N VAL A 200 -5.60 -14.49 -2.60
CA VAL A 200 -5.51 -14.10 -1.18
C VAL A 200 -4.26 -13.26 -0.96
N THR A 201 -4.43 -12.10 -0.37
CA THR A 201 -3.36 -11.28 0.20
C THR A 201 -3.50 -11.22 1.71
N MET A 202 -2.38 -11.22 2.42
CA MET A 202 -2.34 -11.29 3.88
C MET A 202 -1.36 -10.29 4.43
N MET A 203 -1.82 -9.50 5.39
CA MET A 203 -1.00 -8.58 6.18
C MET A 203 -0.91 -9.05 7.63
N TRP A 204 -0.10 -8.34 8.42
CA TRP A 204 -0.01 -8.59 9.86
C TRP A 204 0.18 -7.29 10.63
N HIS A 205 -0.89 -6.80 11.27
CA HIS A 205 -0.73 -5.80 12.33
C HIS A 205 -0.11 -6.47 13.56
N TRP A 206 1.22 -6.55 13.56
CA TRP A 206 1.98 -7.27 14.57
C TRP A 206 1.89 -6.56 15.92
N ASN A 207 1.04 -7.06 16.81
CA ASN A 207 0.88 -6.48 18.14
C ASN A 207 2.07 -6.86 19.01
N ALA A 208 2.81 -5.88 19.54
CA ALA A 208 4.05 -6.13 20.26
C ALA A 208 3.89 -7.20 21.37
N PRO A 209 4.90 -8.07 21.56
CA PRO A 209 4.86 -9.10 22.59
C PRO A 209 4.94 -8.51 24.01
N GLU A 210 4.40 -9.22 24.99
CA GLU A 210 4.69 -8.95 26.41
C GLU A 210 6.18 -9.22 26.67
N PRO A 211 6.90 -8.38 27.44
CA PRO A 211 6.40 -7.33 28.34
C PRO A 211 6.37 -5.91 27.74
N TYR A 212 6.55 -5.75 26.43
CA TYR A 212 6.69 -4.42 25.81
C TYR A 212 5.35 -3.71 25.58
N LEU A 213 4.23 -4.33 25.94
CA LEU A 213 2.90 -3.84 25.60
C LEU A 213 2.33 -2.97 26.72
N TYR A 214 1.83 -1.77 26.38
CA TYR A 214 1.00 -1.03 27.32
C TYR A 214 -0.39 -1.66 27.45
N ASP A 215 -0.97 -1.55 28.63
CA ASP A 215 -2.34 -1.96 28.90
C ASP A 215 -3.02 -0.99 29.87
N THR A 216 -3.34 0.18 29.35
CA THR A 216 -3.99 1.27 30.08
C THR A 216 -5.22 1.76 29.32
N THR A 217 -6.02 2.64 29.94
CA THR A 217 -7.18 3.23 29.27
C THR A 217 -6.80 4.02 28.01
N ASP A 218 -5.70 4.77 28.08
CA ASP A 218 -5.25 5.64 26.99
C ASP A 218 -4.42 4.86 25.97
N HIS A 219 -3.73 3.80 26.42
CA HIS A 219 -2.96 2.88 25.58
C HIS A 219 -3.40 1.43 25.80
N PRO A 220 -4.53 1.02 25.19
CA PRO A 220 -5.05 -0.33 25.39
C PRO A 220 -4.21 -1.36 24.65
N TRP A 221 -4.09 -2.56 25.23
CA TRP A 221 -3.29 -3.66 24.68
C TRP A 221 -3.60 -4.04 23.23
N TRP A 222 -4.83 -3.81 22.79
CA TRP A 222 -5.28 -4.16 21.43
C TRP A 222 -4.82 -3.15 20.37
N SER A 223 -4.12 -2.08 20.76
CA SER A 223 -3.48 -1.12 19.87
C SER A 223 -1.96 -1.30 19.80
N GLY A 224 -1.42 -2.39 20.36
CA GLY A 224 0.01 -2.62 20.59
C GLY A 224 0.89 -2.76 19.36
N PHE A 225 0.33 -2.66 18.16
CA PHE A 225 1.09 -2.54 16.92
C PHE A 225 1.53 -1.08 16.67
N TYR A 226 0.82 -0.09 17.24
CA TYR A 226 1.22 1.31 17.18
C TYR A 226 2.38 1.61 18.11
N THR A 227 3.33 2.41 17.62
CA THR A 227 4.51 2.91 18.35
C THR A 227 4.14 3.51 19.71
N GLU A 228 3.12 4.38 19.76
CA GLU A 228 2.71 5.01 21.02
C GLU A 228 2.10 4.05 22.06
N HIS A 229 1.81 2.79 21.69
CA HIS A 229 1.16 1.79 22.55
C HIS A 229 2.13 0.69 23.05
N THR A 230 3.43 0.85 22.83
CA THR A 230 4.44 -0.13 23.22
C THR A 230 5.75 0.52 23.66
N THR A 231 6.61 -0.25 24.34
CA THR A 231 7.99 0.09 24.69
C THR A 231 9.00 -0.77 23.94
N ILE A 232 8.59 -1.48 22.88
CA ILE A 232 9.51 -2.30 22.10
C ILE A 232 10.51 -1.39 21.38
N ASP A 233 11.79 -1.75 21.44
CA ASP A 233 12.88 -1.00 20.82
C ASP A 233 13.53 -1.90 19.76
N LEU A 234 13.18 -1.68 18.50
CA LEU A 234 13.66 -2.52 17.41
C LEU A 234 15.18 -2.35 17.20
N GLU A 235 15.74 -1.17 17.44
CA GLU A 235 17.19 -0.95 17.35
C GLU A 235 17.93 -1.81 18.39
N ALA A 236 17.50 -1.77 19.65
CA ALA A 236 18.09 -2.57 20.74
C ALA A 236 17.94 -4.08 20.50
N ILE A 237 16.82 -4.52 19.92
CA ILE A 237 16.65 -5.93 19.56
C ILE A 237 17.61 -6.32 18.41
N MET A 238 17.67 -5.51 17.34
CA MET A 238 18.45 -5.84 16.15
C MET A 238 19.96 -5.65 16.34
N ASN A 239 20.40 -4.85 17.32
CA ASN A 239 21.82 -4.66 17.64
C ASN A 239 22.34 -5.66 18.71
N GLY A 240 21.43 -6.43 19.32
CA GLY A 240 21.74 -7.48 20.31
C GLY A 240 21.74 -7.01 21.77
N ASP A 241 21.36 -5.77 22.06
CA ASP A 241 21.22 -5.25 23.42
C ASP A 241 19.96 -5.80 24.13
N ASP A 242 18.95 -6.23 23.38
CA ASP A 242 17.75 -6.92 23.89
C ASP A 242 17.55 -8.33 23.30
N PRO A 243 18.29 -9.34 23.81
CA PRO A 243 18.16 -10.72 23.34
C PRO A 243 16.81 -11.35 23.71
N ALA A 244 16.13 -10.88 24.77
CA ALA A 244 14.84 -11.42 25.18
C ALA A 244 13.73 -10.99 24.19
N GLY A 245 13.78 -9.74 23.74
CA GLY A 245 12.91 -9.23 22.67
C GLY A 245 13.14 -10.01 21.37
N TYR A 246 14.39 -10.29 21.02
CA TYR A 246 14.73 -11.07 19.83
C TYR A 246 14.10 -12.47 19.88
N ASP A 247 14.26 -13.20 20.99
CA ASP A 247 13.67 -14.53 21.17
C ASP A 247 12.14 -14.51 21.08
N LEU A 248 11.49 -13.45 21.56
CA LEU A 248 10.04 -13.26 21.46
C LEU A 248 9.59 -13.02 20.02
N LEU A 249 10.31 -12.17 19.26
CA LEU A 249 10.01 -11.95 17.85
C LEU A 249 10.14 -13.25 17.04
N ILE A 250 11.22 -14.02 17.25
CA ILE A 250 11.41 -15.32 16.60
C ILE A 250 10.28 -16.28 16.94
N LYS A 251 9.88 -16.35 18.22
CA LYS A 251 8.80 -17.24 18.64
C LYS A 251 7.47 -16.90 17.96
N GLU A 252 7.10 -15.61 17.90
CA GLU A 252 5.85 -15.21 17.25
C GLU A 252 5.90 -15.43 15.73
N MET A 253 7.05 -15.16 15.10
CA MET A 253 7.30 -15.53 13.70
C MET A 253 7.08 -17.05 13.48
N ASP A 254 7.60 -17.92 14.35
CA ASP A 254 7.42 -19.36 14.23
C ASP A 254 5.94 -19.78 14.31
N GLU A 255 5.18 -19.16 15.22
CA GLU A 255 3.76 -19.44 15.43
C GLU A 255 2.91 -18.98 14.23
N VAL A 256 3.21 -17.81 13.65
CA VAL A 256 2.58 -17.34 12.40
C VAL A 256 2.99 -18.22 11.22
N ALA A 257 4.26 -18.64 11.15
CA ALA A 257 4.73 -19.53 10.10
C ALA A 257 3.98 -20.88 10.13
N ASP A 258 3.65 -21.41 11.31
CA ASP A 258 2.84 -22.62 11.44
C ASP A 258 1.41 -22.45 10.92
N GLN A 259 0.81 -21.26 11.03
CA GLN A 259 -0.47 -20.95 10.39
C GLN A 259 -0.33 -20.87 8.87
N LEU A 260 0.70 -20.19 8.36
CA LEU A 260 0.98 -20.09 6.92
C LEU A 260 1.26 -21.47 6.30
N LYS A 261 1.88 -22.41 7.02
CA LYS A 261 2.06 -23.80 6.56
C LYS A 261 0.72 -24.47 6.23
N LEU A 262 -0.36 -24.18 6.95
CA LEU A 262 -1.68 -24.75 6.69
C LEU A 262 -2.26 -24.32 5.33
N LEU A 263 -1.82 -23.17 4.80
CA LEU A 263 -2.17 -22.66 3.48
C LEU A 263 -1.26 -23.26 2.40
N GLN A 264 0.04 -23.37 2.70
CA GLN A 264 0.98 -24.09 1.84
C GLN A 264 0.53 -25.53 1.57
N GLU A 265 0.18 -26.27 2.62
CA GLU A 265 -0.28 -27.65 2.53
C GLU A 265 -1.58 -27.80 1.74
N ALA A 266 -2.38 -26.73 1.69
CA ALA A 266 -3.58 -26.65 0.87
C ALA A 266 -3.30 -26.19 -0.58
N GLY A 267 -2.05 -25.92 -0.94
CA GLY A 267 -1.66 -25.44 -2.27
C GLY A 267 -2.08 -24.00 -2.56
N ILE A 268 -2.24 -23.17 -1.53
CA ILE A 268 -2.73 -21.80 -1.69
C ILE A 268 -1.53 -20.86 -1.74
N PRO A 269 -1.29 -20.13 -2.84
CA PRO A 269 -0.28 -19.07 -2.87
C PRO A 269 -0.81 -17.81 -2.15
N ILE A 270 0.08 -17.12 -1.44
CA ILE A 270 -0.28 -15.95 -0.63
C ILE A 270 0.58 -14.76 -1.04
N LEU A 271 -0.08 -13.64 -1.37
CA LEU A 271 0.59 -12.33 -1.41
C LEU A 271 0.83 -11.90 0.05
N TRP A 272 2.05 -12.05 0.52
CA TRP A 272 2.44 -11.84 1.91
C TRP A 272 3.00 -10.43 2.08
N ARG A 273 2.28 -9.58 2.82
CA ARG A 273 2.60 -8.17 3.06
C ARG A 273 2.80 -7.89 4.56
N PRO A 274 3.87 -8.39 5.17
CA PRO A 274 4.17 -8.11 6.58
C PRO A 274 4.79 -6.72 6.74
N LEU A 275 4.88 -6.24 7.98
CA LEU A 275 5.65 -5.04 8.34
C LEU A 275 5.34 -3.83 7.44
N HIS A 276 4.05 -3.62 7.16
CA HIS A 276 3.56 -2.60 6.23
C HIS A 276 3.67 -1.17 6.81
N GLU A 277 3.57 -0.18 5.93
CA GLU A 277 3.66 1.27 6.21
C GLU A 277 4.89 1.70 7.01
N ALA A 278 6.03 1.02 6.80
CA ALA A 278 7.19 1.12 7.67
C ALA A 278 7.75 2.55 7.81
N SER A 279 7.91 3.30 6.71
CA SER A 279 8.47 4.66 6.76
C SER A 279 7.57 5.66 7.47
N GLY A 280 6.30 5.32 7.73
CA GLY A 280 5.38 6.16 8.48
C GLY A 280 5.76 6.29 9.96
N GLY A 281 6.46 5.30 10.52
CA GLY A 281 6.93 5.28 11.91
C GLY A 281 5.83 5.14 12.97
N TRP A 282 4.56 5.10 12.57
CA TRP A 282 3.44 4.93 13.51
C TRP A 282 3.26 3.50 13.99
N PHE A 283 3.84 2.51 13.30
CA PHE A 283 3.95 1.14 13.80
C PHE A 283 5.34 0.89 14.37
N TRP A 284 5.43 0.05 15.40
CA TRP A 284 6.68 -0.11 16.15
C TRP A 284 7.84 -0.64 15.30
N TRP A 285 7.57 -1.39 14.23
CA TRP A 285 8.61 -1.88 13.33
C TRP A 285 9.22 -0.77 12.46
N GLY A 286 8.58 0.40 12.41
CA GLY A 286 9.03 1.59 11.70
C GLY A 286 9.60 2.70 12.58
N ASP A 287 9.60 2.55 13.91
CA ASP A 287 9.97 3.67 14.81
C ASP A 287 11.48 3.88 14.97
N SER A 288 12.30 2.88 14.62
CA SER A 288 13.76 2.92 14.79
C SER A 288 14.53 3.26 13.50
N GLY A 289 13.83 3.78 12.48
CA GLY A 289 14.42 4.11 11.19
C GLY A 289 14.66 2.91 10.25
N PRO A 290 15.22 3.16 9.06
CA PRO A 290 15.27 2.16 7.98
C PRO A 290 16.19 0.97 8.28
N GLU A 291 17.33 1.17 8.94
CA GLU A 291 18.31 0.09 9.13
C GLU A 291 17.77 -1.05 10.03
N PRO A 292 17.19 -0.79 11.23
CA PRO A 292 16.58 -1.85 12.03
C PRO A 292 15.39 -2.52 11.33
N PHE A 293 14.57 -1.76 10.60
CA PHE A 293 13.48 -2.32 9.81
C PHE A 293 13.98 -3.30 8.74
N ILE A 294 14.99 -2.92 7.96
CA ILE A 294 15.55 -3.79 6.90
C ILE A 294 16.08 -5.09 7.52
N LYS A 295 16.75 -5.02 8.67
CA LYS A 295 17.20 -6.22 9.41
C LYS A 295 16.03 -7.11 9.82
N LEU A 296 14.93 -6.54 10.31
CA LEU A 296 13.73 -7.30 10.68
C LEU A 296 13.05 -7.95 9.47
N TRP A 297 12.95 -7.24 8.35
CA TRP A 297 12.41 -7.78 7.09
C TRP A 297 13.22 -8.98 6.62
N GLN A 298 14.54 -8.83 6.52
CA GLN A 298 15.45 -9.90 6.08
C GLN A 298 15.42 -11.08 7.06
N LEU A 299 15.34 -10.81 8.37
CA LEU A 299 15.17 -11.85 9.38
C LEU A 299 13.88 -12.65 9.18
N MET A 300 12.74 -11.98 8.93
CA MET A 300 11.47 -12.65 8.68
C MET A 300 11.53 -13.47 7.39
N TYR A 301 12.12 -12.91 6.32
CA TYR A 301 12.32 -13.63 5.07
C TYR A 301 13.12 -14.92 5.29
N ASP A 302 14.28 -14.83 5.95
CA ASP A 302 15.11 -15.99 6.24
C ASP A 302 14.41 -17.00 7.14
N ARG A 303 13.67 -16.52 8.15
CA ARG A 303 12.90 -17.40 9.03
C ARG A 303 11.83 -18.14 8.24
N TYR A 304 11.05 -17.45 7.42
CA TYR A 304 9.91 -18.06 6.73
C TYR A 304 10.35 -18.94 5.56
N VAL A 305 11.23 -18.42 4.70
CA VAL A 305 11.68 -19.11 3.49
C VAL A 305 12.72 -20.18 3.83
N ASN A 306 13.81 -19.81 4.52
CA ASN A 306 14.95 -20.71 4.69
C ASN A 306 14.79 -21.66 5.88
N HIS A 307 14.20 -21.21 7.00
CA HIS A 307 14.00 -22.05 8.18
C HIS A 307 12.69 -22.86 8.12
N HIS A 308 11.55 -22.22 7.84
CA HIS A 308 10.24 -22.89 7.81
C HIS A 308 9.87 -23.52 6.46
N GLY A 309 10.58 -23.19 5.37
CA GLY A 309 10.29 -23.73 4.04
C GLY A 309 8.95 -23.24 3.47
N LEU A 310 8.56 -22.00 3.79
CA LEU A 310 7.36 -21.36 3.25
C LEU A 310 7.64 -20.84 1.83
N ASN A 311 7.40 -21.71 0.86
CA ASN A 311 7.66 -21.50 -0.56
C ASN A 311 6.44 -20.99 -1.35
N HIS A 312 5.28 -20.85 -0.71
CA HIS A 312 4.05 -20.37 -1.35
C HIS A 312 3.81 -18.86 -1.18
N LEU A 313 4.73 -18.16 -0.48
CA LEU A 313 4.64 -16.73 -0.22
C LEU A 313 5.24 -15.93 -1.39
N ILE A 314 4.55 -14.87 -1.77
CA ILE A 314 4.99 -13.81 -2.69
C ILE A 314 5.13 -12.54 -1.85
N TRP A 315 6.34 -12.03 -1.71
CA TRP A 315 6.68 -10.96 -0.77
C TRP A 315 6.33 -9.59 -1.31
N VAL A 316 5.29 -8.96 -0.73
CA VAL A 316 4.85 -7.61 -1.05
C VAL A 316 5.42 -6.64 -0.03
N TRP A 317 6.41 -5.84 -0.41
CA TRP A 317 7.00 -4.82 0.46
C TRP A 317 6.23 -3.52 0.37
N ASN A 318 5.82 -3.00 1.54
CA ASN A 318 5.13 -1.73 1.68
C ASN A 318 5.89 -0.87 2.71
N GLY A 319 7.08 -0.41 2.33
CA GLY A 319 7.86 0.53 3.14
C GLY A 319 7.67 1.99 2.74
N GLN A 320 7.11 2.27 1.54
CA GLN A 320 6.72 3.60 1.04
C GLN A 320 7.82 4.69 0.97
N ALA A 321 9.09 4.28 1.10
CA ALA A 321 10.25 5.14 0.92
C ALA A 321 11.49 4.33 0.49
N LYS A 322 12.33 4.93 -0.36
CA LYS A 322 13.46 4.25 -1.03
C LYS A 322 14.50 3.70 -0.05
N ASP A 323 14.82 4.46 0.98
CA ASP A 323 15.80 4.10 2.01
C ASP A 323 15.34 2.94 2.92
N TRP A 324 14.05 2.59 2.87
CA TRP A 324 13.46 1.47 3.59
C TRP A 324 13.42 0.17 2.76
N TYR A 325 13.87 0.21 1.51
CA TYR A 325 13.81 -0.95 0.62
C TYR A 325 14.83 -2.03 1.05
N PRO A 326 14.39 -3.27 1.37
CA PRO A 326 15.26 -4.28 1.97
C PRO A 326 16.20 -4.99 0.97
N GLY A 327 16.02 -4.77 -0.32
CA GLY A 327 16.81 -5.37 -1.40
C GLY A 327 15.95 -6.19 -2.38
N ASP A 328 16.36 -6.22 -3.64
CA ASP A 328 15.62 -6.89 -4.72
C ASP A 328 15.48 -8.41 -4.52
N GLU A 329 16.35 -9.00 -3.71
CA GLU A 329 16.39 -10.42 -3.37
C GLU A 329 15.42 -10.81 -2.23
N TYR A 330 14.77 -9.83 -1.59
CA TYR A 330 13.82 -10.06 -0.50
C TYR A 330 12.40 -9.59 -0.82
N VAL A 331 12.15 -9.10 -2.04
CA VAL A 331 10.89 -8.47 -2.44
C VAL A 331 10.45 -8.94 -3.82
N ASP A 332 9.24 -9.46 -3.93
CA ASP A 332 8.62 -9.81 -5.22
C ASP A 332 7.85 -8.61 -5.81
N MET A 333 7.14 -7.86 -4.96
CA MET A 333 6.21 -6.80 -5.35
C MET A 333 6.31 -5.57 -4.42
N ILE A 334 5.95 -4.40 -4.94
CA ILE A 334 5.89 -3.15 -4.17
C ILE A 334 4.42 -2.80 -3.92
N GLY A 335 4.06 -2.58 -2.66
CA GLY A 335 2.76 -2.08 -2.25
C GLY A 335 2.81 -0.63 -1.82
N GLU A 336 1.78 0.15 -2.17
CA GLU A 336 1.51 1.48 -1.65
C GLU A 336 0.15 1.51 -0.93
N ASP A 337 0.10 2.12 0.25
CA ASP A 337 -1.13 2.36 0.99
C ASP A 337 -1.49 3.85 0.85
N ILE A 338 -2.63 4.15 0.19
CA ILE A 338 -2.99 5.51 -0.20
C ILE A 338 -4.41 5.87 0.23
N TYR A 339 -4.51 6.88 1.11
CA TYR A 339 -5.76 7.42 1.64
C TYR A 339 -5.94 8.89 1.21
N PRO A 340 -6.36 9.16 -0.04
CA PRO A 340 -6.29 10.50 -0.63
C PRO A 340 -7.38 11.47 -0.12
N GLY A 341 -8.21 11.04 0.82
CA GLY A 341 -9.38 11.78 1.31
C GLY A 341 -10.68 11.30 0.66
N LYS A 342 -11.77 12.05 0.86
CA LYS A 342 -13.12 11.66 0.42
C LYS A 342 -13.33 11.98 -1.06
N GLN A 343 -13.82 11.01 -1.83
CA GLN A 343 -14.19 11.16 -3.24
C GLN A 343 -13.04 11.69 -4.12
N VAL A 344 -11.81 11.30 -3.79
CA VAL A 344 -10.61 11.59 -4.58
C VAL A 344 -10.24 10.35 -5.38
N TYR A 345 -10.65 10.33 -6.65
CA TYR A 345 -10.55 9.16 -7.53
C TYR A 345 -9.37 9.23 -8.53
N THR A 346 -8.38 10.09 -8.28
CA THR A 346 -7.24 10.28 -9.20
C THR A 346 -6.45 8.98 -9.37
N SER A 347 -5.66 8.91 -10.44
CA SER A 347 -4.79 7.77 -10.73
C SER A 347 -3.67 7.55 -9.72
N GLN A 348 -3.41 8.51 -8.84
CA GLN A 348 -2.29 8.52 -7.90
C GLN A 348 -0.92 8.40 -8.61
N SER A 349 -0.81 8.98 -9.81
CA SER A 349 0.37 8.91 -10.70
C SER A 349 1.68 9.33 -10.04
N ASP A 350 1.66 10.34 -9.19
CA ASP A 350 2.83 10.82 -8.44
C ASP A 350 3.38 9.73 -7.51
N ARG A 351 2.52 9.11 -6.70
CA ARG A 351 2.90 8.01 -5.80
C ARG A 351 3.36 6.78 -6.57
N PHE A 352 2.71 6.47 -7.69
CA PHE A 352 3.16 5.40 -8.57
C PHE A 352 4.58 5.66 -9.08
N ALA A 353 4.89 6.89 -9.49
CA ALA A 353 6.22 7.27 -9.96
C ALA A 353 7.29 7.24 -8.87
N GLN A 354 6.94 7.60 -7.63
CA GLN A 354 7.82 7.41 -6.47
C GLN A 354 8.11 5.93 -6.25
N ALA A 355 7.08 5.07 -6.35
CA ALA A 355 7.23 3.63 -6.20
C ALA A 355 8.11 2.98 -7.28
N MET A 356 8.03 3.45 -8.53
CA MET A 356 8.94 3.03 -9.59
C MET A 356 10.41 3.35 -9.27
N ALA A 357 10.68 4.37 -8.46
CA ALA A 357 12.03 4.85 -8.17
C ALA A 357 12.69 4.18 -6.95
N TYR A 358 11.98 3.32 -6.21
CA TYR A 358 12.51 2.66 -5.02
C TYR A 358 13.62 1.67 -5.32
N THR A 359 13.57 1.01 -6.49
CA THR A 359 14.61 0.11 -6.98
C THR A 359 14.82 0.31 -8.48
N GLU A 360 15.98 -0.08 -8.98
CA GLU A 360 16.25 -0.11 -10.43
C GLU A 360 15.63 -1.33 -11.11
N ALA A 361 15.17 -2.32 -10.34
CA ALA A 361 14.45 -3.47 -10.87
C ALA A 361 12.98 -3.11 -11.14
N ASN A 362 12.45 -3.52 -12.29
CA ASN A 362 11.02 -3.35 -12.58
C ASN A 362 10.23 -4.41 -11.80
N LYS A 363 9.65 -3.97 -10.67
CA LYS A 363 8.78 -4.76 -9.80
C LYS A 363 7.32 -4.38 -10.08
N LEU A 364 6.41 -5.32 -9.89
CA LEU A 364 4.98 -5.02 -9.98
C LEU A 364 4.55 -4.14 -8.79
N ILE A 365 3.90 -3.01 -9.07
CA ILE A 365 3.43 -2.05 -8.07
C ILE A 365 1.90 -2.17 -7.88
N VAL A 366 1.42 -2.20 -6.64
CA VAL A 366 0.01 -2.37 -6.26
C VAL A 366 -0.46 -1.32 -5.26
N LEU A 367 -1.77 -1.01 -5.27
CA LEU A 367 -2.42 -0.32 -4.16
C LEU A 367 -2.75 -1.37 -3.09
N SER A 368 -1.79 -1.65 -2.22
CA SER A 368 -1.94 -2.67 -1.17
C SER A 368 -2.95 -2.27 -0.10
N GLU A 369 -3.22 -0.98 0.04
CA GLU A 369 -4.42 -0.45 0.66
C GLU A 369 -4.87 0.82 -0.06
N ASN A 370 -6.18 1.06 -0.09
CA ASN A 370 -6.70 2.35 -0.53
C ASN A 370 -8.00 2.73 0.19
N GLY A 371 -8.19 4.03 0.37
CA GLY A 371 -9.44 4.56 0.92
C GLY A 371 -10.54 4.75 -0.14
N CYS A 372 -10.21 5.43 -1.25
CA CYS A 372 -11.13 5.64 -2.37
C CYS A 372 -10.80 4.68 -3.51
N LEU A 373 -11.81 4.16 -4.22
CA LEU A 373 -11.56 3.40 -5.44
C LEU A 373 -10.94 4.30 -6.52
N PRO A 374 -9.89 3.84 -7.22
CA PRO A 374 -9.34 4.60 -8.33
C PRO A 374 -10.29 4.58 -9.53
N ASP A 375 -10.46 5.71 -10.23
CA ASP A 375 -11.28 5.75 -11.43
C ASP A 375 -10.54 5.05 -12.59
N PRO A 376 -11.07 3.93 -13.14
CA PRO A 376 -10.41 3.19 -14.23
C PRO A 376 -10.22 4.01 -15.51
N ASP A 377 -11.08 5.01 -15.78
CA ASP A 377 -10.87 5.90 -16.93
C ASP A 377 -9.64 6.78 -16.73
N LEU A 378 -9.38 7.23 -15.50
CA LEU A 378 -8.21 8.05 -15.17
C LEU A 378 -6.94 7.21 -15.15
N LEU A 379 -6.99 5.98 -14.63
CA LEU A 379 -5.88 5.03 -14.72
C LEU A 379 -5.47 4.80 -16.18
N ASN A 380 -6.43 4.55 -17.06
CA ASN A 380 -6.17 4.36 -18.48
C ASN A 380 -5.69 5.66 -19.17
N ARG A 381 -6.30 6.81 -18.87
CA ARG A 381 -5.85 8.10 -19.43
C ARG A 381 -4.40 8.39 -19.07
N ASP A 382 -4.03 8.14 -17.81
CA ASP A 382 -2.73 8.49 -17.25
C ASP A 382 -1.69 7.39 -17.47
N GLN A 383 -2.10 6.23 -18.02
CA GLN A 383 -1.28 5.02 -18.18
C GLN A 383 -0.62 4.60 -16.86
N VAL A 384 -1.38 4.68 -15.76
CA VAL A 384 -0.97 4.25 -14.42
C VAL A 384 -1.69 2.95 -14.11
N TRP A 385 -0.96 1.84 -14.17
CA TRP A 385 -1.53 0.52 -13.96
C TRP A 385 -1.06 -0.05 -12.62
N TRP A 386 -1.86 0.16 -11.59
CA TRP A 386 -1.73 -0.58 -10.33
C TRP A 386 -2.09 -2.05 -10.58
N GLY A 387 -1.28 -3.00 -10.13
CA GLY A 387 -1.56 -4.43 -10.39
C GLY A 387 -2.86 -4.89 -9.76
N TYR A 388 -3.16 -4.39 -8.56
CA TYR A 388 -4.47 -4.50 -7.93
C TYR A 388 -4.72 -3.31 -7.01
N PHE A 389 -5.96 -3.18 -6.53
CA PHE A 389 -6.29 -2.37 -5.36
C PHE A 389 -6.92 -3.24 -4.27
N THR A 390 -6.74 -2.88 -3.00
CA THR A 390 -7.41 -3.51 -1.86
C THR A 390 -8.01 -2.47 -0.94
N THR A 391 -9.29 -2.17 -1.12
CA THR A 391 -9.95 -1.12 -0.32
C THR A 391 -10.06 -1.55 1.13
N TRP A 392 -9.73 -0.63 2.04
CA TRP A 392 -9.83 -0.88 3.48
C TRP A 392 -11.28 -1.20 3.90
N ASP A 393 -11.45 -1.81 5.07
CA ASP A 393 -12.76 -2.19 5.59
C ASP A 393 -13.51 -0.99 6.21
N ARG A 394 -14.64 -1.25 6.88
CA ARG A 394 -15.37 -0.23 7.67
C ARG A 394 -15.76 1.00 6.85
N GLU A 395 -15.50 2.22 7.33
CA GLU A 395 -16.06 3.47 6.78
C GLU A 395 -15.76 3.73 5.31
N PHE A 396 -14.72 3.09 4.76
CA PHE A 396 -14.34 3.15 3.36
C PHE A 396 -15.32 2.40 2.46
N VAL A 397 -16.11 1.47 3.02
CA VAL A 397 -17.08 0.64 2.30
C VAL A 397 -18.46 0.65 2.96
N ILE A 398 -18.53 0.44 4.28
CA ILE A 398 -19.75 0.29 5.06
C ILE A 398 -19.94 1.39 6.12
N ASP A 399 -21.18 1.75 6.40
CA ASP A 399 -21.54 2.65 7.50
C ASP A 399 -21.75 1.88 8.82
N GLU A 400 -22.11 2.61 9.88
CA GLU A 400 -22.40 2.04 11.20
C GLU A 400 -23.58 1.04 11.19
N GLN A 401 -24.46 1.11 10.19
CA GLN A 401 -25.58 0.18 10.01
C GLN A 401 -25.19 -1.06 9.19
N GLY A 402 -24.00 -1.07 8.57
CA GLY A 402 -23.55 -2.13 7.67
C GLY A 402 -24.07 -1.99 6.24
N GLU A 403 -24.62 -0.83 5.89
CA GLU A 403 -24.98 -0.46 4.51
C GLU A 403 -23.80 0.24 3.84
N TYR A 404 -23.82 0.40 2.51
CA TYR A 404 -22.71 1.04 1.80
C TYR A 404 -22.58 2.54 2.16
N SER A 405 -21.40 2.98 2.62
CA SER A 405 -21.13 4.27 3.29
C SER A 405 -21.23 5.52 2.40
N GLU A 406 -20.92 5.42 1.10
CA GLU A 406 -20.81 6.55 0.14
C GLU A 406 -19.85 7.70 0.54
N THR A 407 -19.22 7.63 1.72
CA THR A 407 -18.39 8.72 2.29
C THR A 407 -17.11 8.92 1.49
N TYR A 408 -16.43 7.83 1.14
CA TYR A 408 -15.16 7.87 0.41
C TYR A 408 -15.38 7.58 -1.06
N THR A 409 -16.13 6.53 -1.39
CA THR A 409 -16.51 6.21 -2.76
C THR A 409 -18.03 6.17 -2.85
N ASP A 410 -18.62 6.96 -3.76
CA ASP A 410 -20.06 6.95 -4.00
C ASP A 410 -20.50 5.71 -4.80
N LYS A 411 -21.79 5.37 -4.76
CA LYS A 411 -22.32 4.17 -5.45
C LYS A 411 -22.15 4.21 -6.96
N ALA A 412 -22.14 5.39 -7.58
CA ALA A 412 -21.97 5.50 -9.01
C ALA A 412 -20.53 5.14 -9.41
N MET A 413 -19.55 5.63 -8.67
CA MET A 413 -18.15 5.26 -8.85
C MET A 413 -17.91 3.78 -8.52
N LEU A 414 -18.46 3.24 -7.44
CA LEU A 414 -18.39 1.80 -7.14
C LEU A 414 -18.90 0.94 -8.31
N ARG A 415 -20.09 1.26 -8.82
CA ARG A 415 -20.69 0.52 -9.95
C ARG A 415 -19.87 0.66 -11.21
N LYS A 416 -19.31 1.85 -11.47
CA LYS A 416 -18.40 2.09 -12.59
C LYS A 416 -17.19 1.17 -12.48
N VAL A 417 -16.47 1.20 -11.35
CA VAL A 417 -15.24 0.43 -11.12
C VAL A 417 -15.48 -1.06 -11.30
N TYR A 418 -16.45 -1.65 -10.58
CA TYR A 418 -16.67 -3.10 -10.60
C TYR A 418 -17.33 -3.65 -11.88
N ASN A 419 -17.83 -2.78 -12.77
CA ASN A 419 -18.37 -3.19 -14.08
C ASN A 419 -17.53 -2.66 -15.24
N HIS A 420 -16.31 -2.17 -14.98
CA HIS A 420 -15.44 -1.65 -16.01
C HIS A 420 -14.62 -2.76 -16.67
N ASP A 421 -14.48 -2.74 -17.99
CA ASP A 421 -13.70 -3.74 -18.76
C ASP A 421 -12.20 -3.79 -18.40
N LEU A 422 -11.72 -2.83 -17.62
CA LEU A 422 -10.32 -2.74 -17.17
C LEU A 422 -10.12 -3.21 -15.72
N VAL A 423 -11.21 -3.58 -15.04
CA VAL A 423 -11.17 -4.00 -13.64
C VAL A 423 -11.61 -5.46 -13.56
N LEU A 424 -10.69 -6.35 -13.19
CA LEU A 424 -11.03 -7.76 -13.03
C LEU A 424 -11.73 -8.00 -11.70
N THR A 425 -12.87 -8.68 -11.77
CA THR A 425 -13.65 -9.19 -10.65
C THR A 425 -13.49 -10.71 -10.54
N LEU A 426 -13.97 -11.29 -9.43
CA LEU A 426 -13.79 -12.72 -9.14
C LEU A 426 -14.26 -13.63 -10.28
N ASP A 427 -15.38 -13.32 -10.93
CA ASP A 427 -15.94 -14.11 -12.03
C ASP A 427 -15.15 -14.03 -13.34
N GLU A 428 -14.18 -13.12 -13.43
CA GLU A 428 -13.35 -12.87 -14.62
C GLU A 428 -11.92 -13.41 -14.45
N LEU A 429 -11.56 -13.90 -13.26
CA LEU A 429 -10.27 -14.53 -13.03
C LEU A 429 -10.13 -15.84 -13.83
N PRO A 430 -8.94 -16.12 -14.39
CA PRO A 430 -8.67 -17.42 -15.01
C PRO A 430 -8.54 -18.50 -13.94
N ASP A 431 -8.52 -19.76 -14.37
CA ASP A 431 -8.14 -20.86 -13.47
C ASP A 431 -6.63 -20.78 -13.15
N LEU A 432 -6.32 -20.20 -11.99
CA LEU A 432 -4.95 -19.99 -11.52
C LEU A 432 -4.20 -21.31 -11.25
N SER A 433 -4.92 -22.41 -10.99
CA SER A 433 -4.28 -23.72 -10.77
C SER A 433 -3.63 -24.29 -12.04
N THR A 434 -4.12 -23.85 -13.21
CA THR A 434 -3.65 -24.29 -14.53
C THR A 434 -3.08 -23.16 -15.39
N TYR A 435 -2.99 -21.93 -14.86
CA TYR A 435 -2.45 -20.77 -15.58
C TYR A 435 -1.05 -21.05 -16.16
N PRO A 436 -0.76 -20.75 -17.43
CA PRO A 436 0.51 -21.09 -18.06
C PRO A 436 1.71 -20.45 -17.34
N MET A 437 2.84 -21.15 -17.32
CA MET A 437 4.14 -20.60 -16.90
C MET A 437 5.05 -20.64 -18.13
N GLU A 438 5.71 -19.54 -18.45
CA GLU A 438 6.68 -19.46 -19.56
C GLU A 438 8.05 -20.05 -19.20
#